data_AF-A0AAE5V5N8-F1
#
_entry.id   AF-A0AAE5V5N8-F1
#
_cell.length_a   1.000
_cell.length_b   1.000
_cell.length_c   1.000
_cell.angle_alpha   90.00
_cell.angle_beta   90.00
_cell.angle_gamma   90.00
#
_symmetry.space_group_name_H-M   'P 1'
#
loop_
_entity.id
_entity.type
_entity.pdbx_description
1 polymer ?
#
loop_
_entity_poly.entity_id
_entity_poly.type
_entity_poly.pdbx_seq_one_letter_code
_entity_poly.pdbx_strand_id
1 'polypeptide(L)'
;MLTLKQIKKEVEKQGLNFDEWRKNIIDKKMLALISKEKDYYSYWELRELNDSLFKLLLNKSSNKNNSYSKNDSKSSHKNAISRS
;
A
#
# COMPACT_ATOMS: atom_id res chain seq x y z
N MET A 1 -5.38 19.18 -1.87
CA MET A 1 -6.02 18.02 -2.53
C MET A 1 -5.46 17.94 -3.93
N LEU A 2 -4.83 16.83 -4.30
CA LEU A 2 -4.25 16.64 -5.63
C LEU A 2 -5.35 16.49 -6.67
N THR A 3 -5.07 16.99 -7.87
CA THR A 3 -5.91 16.76 -9.06
C THR A 3 -5.77 15.32 -9.54
N LEU A 4 -6.74 14.83 -10.33
CA LEU A 4 -6.73 13.46 -10.84
C LEU A 4 -5.48 13.13 -11.68
N LYS A 5 -4.99 14.12 -12.45
CA LYS A 5 -3.72 14.01 -13.20
C LYS A 5 -2.50 13.83 -12.30
N GLN A 6 -2.47 14.51 -11.14
CA GLN A 6 -1.39 14.38 -10.16
C GLN A 6 -1.46 13.05 -9.41
N ILE A 7 -2.66 12.61 -9.03
CA ILE A 7 -2.88 11.31 -8.38
C ILE A 7 -2.40 10.18 -9.32
N LYS A 8 -2.81 10.22 -10.60
CA LYS A 8 -2.37 9.24 -11.60
C LYS A 8 -0.85 9.11 -11.65
N LYS A 9 -0.15 10.24 -11.81
CA LYS A 9 1.32 10.25 -11.84
C LYS A 9 1.93 9.65 -10.57
N GLU A 10 1.39 9.94 -9.41
CA GLU A 10 1.95 9.44 -8.15
C GLU A 10 1.70 7.95 -7.94
N VAL A 11 0.51 7.44 -8.31
CA VAL A 11 0.20 6.00 -8.27
C VAL A 11 1.08 5.22 -9.23
N GLU A 12 1.27 5.72 -10.45
CA GLU A 12 2.12 5.07 -11.46
C GLU A 12 3.59 5.05 -11.02
N LYS A 13 4.09 6.10 -10.35
CA LYS A 13 5.42 6.07 -9.71
C LYS A 13 5.57 4.99 -8.64
N GLN A 14 4.47 4.56 -8.02
CA GLN A 14 4.50 3.45 -7.07
C GLN A 14 4.53 2.08 -7.74
N GLY A 15 4.47 2.01 -9.08
CA GLY A 15 4.48 0.78 -9.86
C GLY A 15 3.09 0.14 -10.02
N LEU A 16 2.02 0.91 -9.80
CA LEU A 16 0.63 0.43 -9.90
C LEU A 16 -0.03 0.95 -11.17
N ASN A 17 -0.94 0.16 -11.74
CA ASN A 17 -1.85 0.65 -12.78
C ASN A 17 -2.91 1.55 -12.16
N PHE A 18 -3.00 2.80 -12.62
CA PHE A 18 -3.93 3.78 -12.05
C PHE A 18 -5.39 3.38 -12.19
N ASP A 19 -5.81 2.85 -13.33
CA ASP A 19 -7.22 2.54 -13.61
C ASP A 19 -7.71 1.36 -12.78
N GLU A 20 -6.88 0.32 -12.65
CA GLU A 20 -7.18 -0.82 -11.77
C GLU A 20 -7.18 -0.42 -10.29
N TRP A 21 -6.20 0.37 -9.88
CA TRP A 21 -6.11 0.87 -8.50
C TRP A 21 -7.33 1.74 -8.15
N ARG A 22 -7.67 2.69 -9.01
CA ARG A 22 -8.85 3.57 -8.85
C ARG A 22 -10.11 2.72 -8.74
N LYS A 23 -10.33 1.78 -9.67
CA LYS A 23 -11.49 0.89 -9.65
C LYS A 23 -11.59 0.12 -8.34
N ASN A 24 -10.49 -0.48 -7.86
CA ASN A 24 -10.48 -1.24 -6.61
C ASN A 24 -10.83 -0.37 -5.38
N ILE A 25 -10.30 0.86 -5.31
CA ILE A 25 -10.63 1.80 -4.24
C ILE A 25 -12.11 2.20 -4.30
N ILE A 26 -12.60 2.55 -5.48
CA ILE A 26 -13.97 3.03 -5.66
C ILE A 26 -14.97 1.91 -5.49
N ASP A 27 -14.77 0.72 -6.06
CA ASP A 27 -15.67 -0.43 -5.91
C ASP A 27 -15.84 -0.83 -4.43
N LYS A 28 -14.74 -0.83 -3.65
CA LYS A 28 -14.79 -1.08 -2.19
C LYS A 28 -15.64 -0.06 -1.44
N LYS A 29 -15.71 1.16 -1.92
CA LYS A 29 -16.39 2.29 -1.28
C LYS A 29 -17.81 2.50 -1.81
N MET A 30 -18.04 2.16 -3.08
CA MET A 30 -19.34 2.18 -3.76
C MET A 30 -20.32 1.18 -3.14
N LEU A 31 -19.84 0.02 -2.69
CA LEU A 31 -20.65 -0.92 -1.91
C LEU A 31 -21.24 -0.28 -0.63
N ALA A 32 -20.63 0.79 -0.10
CA ALA A 32 -21.11 1.50 1.07
C ALA A 32 -22.01 2.71 0.75
N LEU A 33 -22.16 3.09 -0.52
CA LEU A 33 -22.86 4.31 -0.95
C LEU A 33 -23.84 4.01 -2.08
N ILE A 34 -24.94 3.33 -1.72
CA ILE A 34 -26.15 3.37 -2.55
C ILE A 34 -26.77 4.77 -2.38
N SER A 35 -26.92 5.48 -3.50
CA SER A 35 -27.67 6.75 -3.64
C SER A 35 -26.95 8.05 -3.22
N LYS A 36 -25.99 8.53 -4.03
CA LYS A 36 -25.71 9.98 -4.14
C LYS A 36 -25.60 10.40 -5.60
N GLU A 37 -26.24 11.52 -5.92
CA GLU A 37 -26.34 12.10 -7.26
C GLU A 37 -24.96 12.34 -7.92
N LYS A 38 -24.92 12.24 -9.25
CA LYS A 38 -23.72 12.27 -10.10
C LYS A 38 -22.75 13.43 -9.81
N ASP A 39 -23.26 14.59 -9.42
CA ASP A 39 -22.42 15.77 -9.22
C ASP A 39 -21.61 15.69 -7.91
N TYR A 40 -22.15 15.02 -6.89
CA TYR A 40 -21.42 14.72 -5.66
C TYR A 40 -20.40 13.60 -5.84
N TYR A 41 -20.61 12.73 -6.83
CA TYR A 41 -19.76 11.59 -7.08
C TYR A 41 -18.33 12.00 -7.48
N SER A 42 -18.19 12.99 -8.36
CA SER A 42 -16.86 13.41 -8.85
C SER A 42 -15.99 14.02 -7.73
N TYR A 43 -16.58 14.86 -6.88
CA TYR A 43 -15.87 15.45 -5.74
C TYR A 43 -15.54 14.41 -4.67
N TRP A 44 -16.51 13.56 -4.36
CA TRP A 44 -16.32 12.46 -3.41
C TRP A 44 -15.24 11.48 -3.87
N GLU A 45 -15.27 11.08 -5.14
CA GLU A 45 -14.27 10.20 -5.73
C GLU A 45 -12.87 10.80 -5.60
N LEU A 46 -12.71 12.07 -5.97
CA LEU A 46 -11.41 12.74 -5.87
C LEU A 46 -10.90 12.76 -4.43
N ARG A 47 -11.79 12.92 -3.45
CA ARG A 47 -11.44 12.92 -2.01
C ARG A 47 -10.98 11.54 -1.57
N GLU A 48 -11.72 10.48 -1.89
CA GLU A 48 -11.36 9.10 -1.54
C GLU A 48 -10.04 8.66 -2.17
N LEU A 49 -9.78 9.06 -3.43
CA LEU A 49 -8.51 8.76 -4.09
C LEU A 49 -7.33 9.48 -3.42
N ASN A 50 -7.50 10.74 -2.99
CA ASN A 50 -6.47 11.45 -2.25
C ASN A 50 -6.14 10.78 -0.91
N ASP A 51 -7.16 10.43 -0.13
CA ASP A 51 -7.00 9.77 1.17
C ASP A 51 -6.33 8.39 1.02
N SER A 52 -6.71 7.65 -0.02
CA SER A 52 -6.15 6.33 -0.32
C SER A 52 -4.70 6.41 -0.78
N LEU A 53 -4.36 7.41 -1.59
CA LEU A 53 -2.97 7.67 -2.00
C LEU A 53 -2.10 8.01 -0.80
N PHE A 54 -2.58 8.86 0.12
CA PHE A 54 -1.82 9.20 1.32
C PHE A 54 -1.52 7.96 2.19
N LYS A 55 -2.51 7.08 2.38
CA LYS A 55 -2.32 5.79 3.09
C LYS A 55 -1.33 4.87 2.37
N LEU A 56 -1.39 4.79 1.04
CA LEU A 56 -0.46 4.00 0.24
C LEU A 56 0.98 4.47 0.46
N LEU A 57 1.21 5.78 0.44
CA LEU A 57 2.54 6.38 0.66
C LEU A 57 3.05 6.14 2.09
N LEU A 58 2.19 6.32 3.10
CA LEU A 58 2.54 6.04 4.50
C LEU A 58 2.91 4.58 4.74
N ASN A 59 2.12 3.64 4.23
CA ASN A 59 2.36 2.20 4.40
C ASN A 59 3.66 1.73 3.74
N LYS A 60 4.06 2.37 2.63
CA LYS A 60 5.33 2.06 1.96
C LYS A 60 6.53 2.65 2.70
N SER A 61 6.36 3.80 3.35
CA SER A 61 7.38 4.39 4.23
C SER A 61 7.62 3.53 5.48
N SER A 62 6.59 2.92 6.06
CA SER A 62 6.72 2.04 7.23
C SER A 62 7.28 0.65 6.89
N ASN A 63 7.01 0.13 5.70
CA ASN A 63 7.57 -1.17 5.25
C ASN A 63 9.06 -1.12 4.90
N LYS A 64 9.66 0.08 4.78
CA LYS A 64 11.09 0.23 4.47
C LYS A 64 12.00 -0.04 5.69
N ASN A 65 11.45 -0.18 6.89
CA ASN A 65 12.21 -0.37 8.13
C ASN A 65 12.25 -1.83 8.65
N ASN A 66 11.71 -2.81 7.92
CA ASN A 66 11.65 -4.20 8.40
C ASN A 66 12.57 -5.19 7.67
N SER A 67 13.62 -4.71 7.00
CA SER A 67 14.73 -5.57 6.58
C SER A 67 15.82 -5.62 7.66
N TYR A 68 15.47 -6.10 8.86
CA TYR A 68 16.51 -6.53 9.80
C TYR A 68 17.08 -7.87 9.32
N SER A 69 18.35 -7.79 8.94
CA SER A 69 19.24 -8.89 8.58
C SER A 69 19.00 -10.15 9.40
N LYS A 70 18.47 -11.21 8.77
CA LYS A 70 18.72 -12.60 9.18
C LYS A 70 19.86 -13.12 8.34
N ASN A 71 21.09 -12.83 8.73
CA ASN A 71 22.28 -13.58 8.36
C ASN A 71 23.38 -13.21 9.36
N ASP A 72 23.49 -14.02 10.41
CA ASP A 72 24.76 -14.52 10.94
C ASP A 72 24.52 -15.15 12.33
N SER A 73 24.29 -16.45 12.35
CA SER A 73 24.67 -17.28 13.49
C SER A 73 25.56 -18.38 12.95
N LYS A 74 26.80 -17.94 12.74
CA LYS A 74 27.95 -18.74 12.37
C LYS A 74 28.11 -19.87 13.39
N SER A 75 28.08 -21.07 12.85
CA SER A 75 28.65 -22.31 13.38
C SER A 75 29.74 -22.09 14.44
N SER A 76 29.60 -22.78 15.57
CA SER A 76 30.75 -23.23 16.36
C SER A 76 30.47 -24.63 16.89
N HIS A 77 31.14 -25.59 16.25
CA HIS A 77 31.45 -26.91 16.79
C HIS A 77 31.93 -26.80 18.24
N LYS A 78 31.38 -27.62 19.15
CA LYS A 78 32.16 -28.23 20.23
C LYS A 78 31.73 -29.68 20.42
N ASN A 79 32.72 -30.55 20.21
CA ASN A 79 32.72 -31.98 20.51
C ASN A 79 32.24 -32.27 21.93
N ALA A 80 31.46 -33.34 22.10
CA ALA A 80 31.43 -34.12 23.33
C ALA A 80 31.25 -35.60 22.97
N ILE A 81 32.39 -36.27 22.87
CA ILE A 81 32.51 -37.72 23.01
C ILE A 81 32.06 -38.06 24.43
N SER A 82 31.08 -38.96 24.59
CA SER A 82 30.89 -39.69 25.84
C SER A 82 30.84 -41.17 25.55
N ARG A 83 31.76 -41.86 26.22
CA ARG A 83 32.05 -43.28 26.21
C ARG A 83 31.11 -44.04 27.14
N SER A 84 31.09 -45.36 26.91
CA SER A 84 30.72 -46.48 27.79
C SER A 84 29.30 -46.99 27.65
#